data_AF-A0A1H9T7Z4-F1
#
_entry.id   AF-A0A1H9T7Z4-F1
#
_cell.length_a   1.000
_cell.length_b   1.000
_cell.length_c   1.000
_cell.angle_alpha   90.00
_cell.angle_beta   90.00
_cell.angle_gamma   90.00
#
_symmetry.space_group_name_H-M   'P 1'
#
loop_
_entity.id
_entity.type
_entity.pdbx_description
1 polymer ?
#
loop_
_entity_poly.entity_id
_entity_poly.type
_entity_poly.pdbx_seq_one_letter_code
_entity_poly.pdbx_strand_id
1 'polypeptide(L)'
;MDVLISGAGIAGPALAHWLTRFGFTATVVERAPSPRAGGQAVDFRGEAHLSVLRRMGVLDAVLAARTTPRDMVFRGVDGRERARLPGSFTAGDVEILRGDLSRLLHDLTDADVEYVFGDSITALHDDGAGVDVEFAHGRPRRFDFVVGADGMRSGVRRLVFPSYRPKFQGYYFAIWDAEGDDHDLTCSPGVLSAPGWLMYRSSVPPELMPEELVAPGIYFDSISQVRMPSVSSGRVTLIGDAGYGSTLGGMGTGLAVVSAYVLAGEMAAGGDAFARYEARIGPYARGCQGNPGPFLAPDTRLGMWVRDRMFGLLPKMPMVARFDMKAATAIKLPEYAPVR
;
A
#
# COMPACT_ATOMS: atom_id res chain seq x y z
N MET A 1 -14.92 -15.17 -17.36
CA MET A 1 -15.37 -15.03 -15.95
C MET A 1 -15.21 -13.58 -15.59
N ASP A 2 -16.22 -13.00 -14.95
CA ASP A 2 -16.30 -11.58 -14.63
C ASP A 2 -15.86 -11.35 -13.17
N VAL A 3 -14.90 -10.45 -12.97
CA VAL A 3 -14.31 -10.15 -11.67
C VAL A 3 -14.49 -8.68 -11.33
N LEU A 4 -15.14 -8.39 -10.21
CA LEU A 4 -15.22 -7.04 -9.67
C LEU A 4 -14.03 -6.76 -8.74
N ILE A 5 -13.41 -5.61 -8.90
CA ILE A 5 -12.30 -5.13 -8.08
C ILE A 5 -12.74 -3.84 -7.39
N SER A 6 -12.76 -3.81 -6.06
CA SER A 6 -13.06 -2.60 -5.28
C SER A 6 -11.77 -1.82 -5.01
N GLY A 7 -11.58 -0.68 -5.67
CA GLY A 7 -10.51 0.29 -5.43
C GLY A 7 -9.57 0.48 -6.64
N ALA A 8 -9.40 1.72 -7.08
CA ALA A 8 -8.50 2.11 -8.17
C ALA A 8 -7.19 2.74 -7.65
N GLY A 9 -6.61 2.14 -6.60
CA GLY A 9 -5.30 2.53 -6.07
C GLY A 9 -4.16 1.92 -6.88
N ILE A 10 -3.24 1.23 -6.20
CA ILE A 10 -2.16 0.49 -6.86
C ILE A 10 -2.58 -0.96 -7.16
N ALA A 11 -3.11 -1.64 -6.14
CA ALA A 11 -3.41 -3.07 -6.22
C ALA A 11 -4.52 -3.39 -7.24
N GLY A 12 -5.53 -2.52 -7.36
CA GLY A 12 -6.68 -2.76 -8.23
C GLY A 12 -6.33 -2.75 -9.72
N PRO A 13 -5.80 -1.65 -10.28
CA PRO A 13 -5.35 -1.61 -11.67
C PRO A 13 -4.25 -2.63 -11.99
N ALA A 14 -3.33 -2.89 -11.04
CA ALA A 14 -2.34 -3.95 -11.20
C ALA A 14 -2.98 -5.34 -11.32
N LEU A 15 -4.02 -5.63 -10.53
CA LEU A 15 -4.77 -6.89 -10.64
C LEU A 15 -5.55 -6.96 -11.95
N ALA A 16 -6.22 -5.87 -12.33
CA ALA A 16 -7.00 -5.79 -13.56
C ALA A 16 -6.13 -6.12 -14.79
N HIS A 17 -4.92 -5.55 -14.85
CA HIS A 17 -3.94 -5.86 -15.89
C HIS A 17 -3.68 -7.37 -16.04
N TRP A 18 -3.44 -8.07 -14.92
CA TRP A 18 -3.14 -9.49 -14.95
C TRP A 18 -4.37 -10.35 -15.25
N LEU A 19 -5.53 -9.99 -14.71
CA LEU A 19 -6.79 -10.67 -14.98
C LEU A 19 -7.14 -10.62 -16.47
N THR A 20 -7.06 -9.44 -17.11
CA THR A 20 -7.29 -9.29 -18.55
C THR A 20 -6.32 -10.15 -19.37
N ARG A 21 -5.02 -10.16 -19.01
CA ARG A 21 -4.01 -11.02 -19.66
C ARG A 21 -4.26 -12.52 -19.50
N PHE A 22 -4.97 -12.93 -18.45
CA PHE A 22 -5.35 -14.31 -18.21
C PHE A 22 -6.79 -14.63 -18.66
N GLY A 23 -7.41 -13.76 -19.48
CA GLY A 23 -8.71 -14.03 -20.10
C GLY A 23 -9.93 -13.81 -19.20
N PHE A 24 -9.77 -13.11 -18.08
CA PHE A 24 -10.89 -12.65 -17.25
C PHE A 24 -11.38 -11.28 -17.73
N THR A 25 -12.67 -10.99 -17.50
CA THR A 25 -13.22 -9.65 -17.65
C THR A 25 -13.11 -8.94 -16.30
N ALA A 26 -12.43 -7.80 -16.24
CA ALA A 26 -12.29 -7.02 -15.01
C ALA A 26 -13.14 -5.75 -15.05
N THR A 27 -13.83 -5.48 -13.94
CA THR A 27 -14.45 -4.18 -13.65
C THR A 27 -13.84 -3.64 -12.36
N VAL A 28 -13.37 -2.39 -12.37
CA VAL A 28 -12.85 -1.70 -11.19
C VAL A 28 -13.86 -0.64 -10.73
N VAL A 29 -14.32 -0.72 -9.48
CA VAL A 29 -15.14 0.31 -8.85
C VAL A 29 -14.30 1.15 -7.90
N GLU A 30 -14.40 2.48 -7.96
CA GLU A 30 -13.67 3.41 -7.10
C GLU A 30 -14.58 4.51 -6.58
N ARG A 31 -14.50 4.75 -5.27
CA ARG A 31 -15.30 5.77 -4.58
C ARG A 31 -14.93 7.18 -5.00
N ALA A 32 -13.65 7.46 -5.28
CA ALA A 32 -13.25 8.74 -5.82
C ALA A 32 -13.88 8.97 -7.20
N PRO A 33 -14.30 10.21 -7.52
CA PRO A 33 -14.94 10.51 -8.81
C PRO A 33 -13.96 10.49 -10.00
N SER A 34 -12.65 10.41 -9.75
CA SER A 34 -11.60 10.34 -10.75
C SER A 34 -10.33 9.71 -10.15
N PRO A 35 -9.36 9.29 -10.99
CA PRO A 35 -8.03 8.90 -10.51
C PRO A 35 -7.43 9.99 -9.61
N ARG A 36 -6.81 9.59 -8.50
CA ARG A 36 -6.20 10.53 -7.55
C ARG A 36 -4.85 11.00 -8.07
N ALA A 37 -4.67 12.31 -8.18
CA ALA A 37 -3.38 12.92 -8.47
C ALA A 37 -2.53 13.08 -7.19
N GLY A 38 -1.21 13.16 -7.36
CA GLY A 38 -0.27 13.43 -6.28
C GLY A 38 -0.13 12.30 -5.25
N GLY A 39 0.24 12.65 -4.03
CA GLY A 39 0.48 11.72 -2.93
C GLY A 39 1.96 11.42 -2.68
N GLN A 40 2.21 10.66 -1.63
CA GLN A 40 3.57 10.39 -1.14
C GLN A 40 4.42 9.58 -2.11
N ALA A 41 5.74 9.72 -1.98
CA ALA A 41 6.69 8.80 -2.59
C ALA A 41 6.46 7.36 -2.10
N VAL A 42 6.63 6.40 -3.00
CA VAL A 42 6.52 4.97 -2.73
C VAL A 42 7.69 4.22 -3.35
N ASP A 43 8.10 3.15 -2.68
CA ASP A 43 9.26 2.35 -3.07
C ASP A 43 8.90 0.99 -3.65
N PHE A 44 9.74 0.55 -4.57
CA PHE A 44 9.93 -0.84 -4.94
C PHE A 44 11.31 -1.33 -4.47
N ARG A 45 11.31 -2.46 -3.78
CA ARG A 45 12.50 -3.09 -3.17
C ARG A 45 12.68 -4.55 -3.60
N GLY A 46 13.84 -4.90 -4.11
CA GLY A 46 14.23 -6.26 -4.41
C GLY A 46 13.68 -6.83 -5.71
N GLU A 47 14.28 -7.95 -6.12
CA GLU A 47 13.99 -8.59 -7.41
C GLU A 47 12.54 -9.03 -7.60
N ALA A 48 11.81 -9.37 -6.54
CA ALA A 48 10.41 -9.76 -6.66
C ALA A 48 9.56 -8.61 -7.22
N HIS A 49 9.67 -7.41 -6.66
CA HIS A 49 8.94 -6.24 -7.15
C HIS A 49 9.36 -5.86 -8.57
N LEU A 50 10.67 -5.75 -8.81
CA LEU A 50 11.22 -5.35 -10.11
C LEU A 50 10.86 -6.36 -11.20
N SER A 51 10.84 -7.66 -10.88
CA SER A 51 10.40 -8.70 -11.81
C SER A 51 8.92 -8.58 -12.17
N VAL A 52 8.04 -8.28 -11.21
CA VAL A 52 6.62 -8.06 -11.52
C VAL A 52 6.46 -6.83 -12.42
N LEU A 53 7.09 -5.70 -12.10
CA LEU A 53 7.03 -4.50 -12.94
C LEU A 53 7.57 -4.74 -14.35
N ARG A 54 8.63 -5.54 -14.48
CA ARG A 54 9.19 -5.94 -15.77
C ARG A 54 8.22 -6.81 -16.56
N ARG A 55 7.58 -7.79 -15.91
CA ARG A 55 6.59 -8.67 -16.53
C ARG A 55 5.31 -7.91 -16.94
N MET A 56 4.94 -6.86 -16.20
CA MET A 56 3.85 -5.94 -16.57
C MET A 56 4.21 -5.02 -17.74
N GLY A 57 5.50 -4.88 -18.08
CA GLY A 57 5.98 -3.98 -19.11
C GLY A 57 6.06 -2.50 -18.68
N VAL A 58 6.03 -2.22 -17.37
CA VAL A 58 5.98 -0.85 -16.84
C VAL A 58 7.29 -0.38 -16.20
N LEU A 59 8.26 -1.28 -16.01
CA LEU A 59 9.49 -0.96 -15.28
C LEU A 59 10.24 0.24 -15.87
N ASP A 60 10.36 0.34 -17.19
CA ASP A 60 11.07 1.44 -17.84
C ASP A 60 10.38 2.79 -17.62
N ALA A 61 9.04 2.81 -17.69
CA ALA A 61 8.24 4.00 -17.41
C ALA A 61 8.31 4.40 -15.92
N VAL A 62 8.34 3.42 -15.01
CA VAL A 62 8.55 3.67 -13.57
C VAL A 62 9.96 4.24 -13.32
N LEU A 63 10.98 3.72 -13.98
CA LEU A 63 12.35 4.23 -13.89
C LEU A 63 12.49 5.64 -14.49
N ALA A 64 11.75 5.96 -15.54
CA ALA A 64 11.73 7.29 -16.15
C ALA A 64 11.06 8.33 -15.23
N ALA A 65 10.04 7.92 -14.47
CA ALA A 65 9.31 8.76 -13.53
C ALA A 65 9.90 8.74 -12.09
N ARG A 66 11.08 8.11 -11.90
CA ARG A 66 11.65 7.95 -10.56
C ARG A 66 12.00 9.28 -9.91
N THR A 67 11.83 9.35 -8.60
CA THR A 67 12.34 10.44 -7.78
C THR A 67 13.84 10.27 -7.54
N THR A 68 14.49 11.36 -7.11
CA THR A 68 15.91 11.32 -6.72
C THR A 68 15.99 11.05 -5.23
N PRO A 69 16.73 10.01 -4.78
CA PRO A 69 16.95 9.78 -3.36
C PRO A 69 17.57 11.02 -2.70
N ARG A 70 16.92 11.52 -1.64
CA ARG A 70 17.38 12.69 -0.87
C ARG A 70 17.66 12.28 0.57
N ASP A 71 18.66 12.91 1.17
CA ASP A 71 19.00 12.68 2.58
C ASP A 71 17.89 13.21 3.49
N MET A 72 17.50 12.44 4.50
CA MET A 72 16.62 12.91 5.56
C MET A 72 17.45 13.58 6.66
N VAL A 73 17.19 14.86 6.92
CA VAL A 73 17.87 15.65 7.94
C VAL A 73 16.97 15.74 9.17
N PHE A 74 17.46 15.30 10.32
CA PHE A 74 16.71 15.34 11.58
C PHE A 74 17.23 16.51 12.42
N ARG A 75 16.41 17.54 12.60
CA ARG A 75 16.68 18.72 13.42
C ARG A 75 15.93 18.67 14.74
N GLY A 76 16.50 19.28 15.77
CA GLY A 76 15.76 19.63 16.98
C GLY A 76 14.87 20.85 16.77
N VAL A 77 13.98 21.12 17.72
CA VAL A 77 13.16 22.36 17.76
C VAL A 77 13.99 23.64 17.82
N ASP A 78 15.29 23.54 18.15
CA ASP A 78 16.27 24.63 18.12
C ASP A 78 16.92 24.83 16.75
N GLY A 79 16.45 24.13 15.70
CA GLY A 79 16.96 24.19 14.33
C GLY A 79 18.32 23.49 14.12
N ARG A 80 18.92 22.94 15.18
CA ARG A 80 20.22 22.26 15.09
C ARG A 80 20.04 20.87 14.51
N GLU A 81 20.86 20.52 13.52
CA GLU A 81 20.96 19.16 12.99
C GLU A 81 21.44 18.20 14.11
N ARG A 82 20.70 17.10 14.28
CA ARG A 82 21.00 16.04 15.25
C ARG A 82 21.49 14.78 14.58
N ALA A 83 20.90 14.47 13.42
CA ALA A 83 21.26 13.34 12.60
C ALA A 83 20.94 13.58 11.13
N ARG A 84 21.59 12.80 10.28
CA ARG A 84 21.36 12.75 8.84
C ARG A 84 21.34 11.29 8.43
N LEU A 85 20.28 10.89 7.75
CA LEU A 85 20.14 9.57 7.19
C LEU A 85 20.28 9.69 5.66
N PRO A 86 21.33 9.13 5.05
CA PRO A 86 21.52 9.28 3.62
C PRO A 86 20.37 8.64 2.83
N GLY A 87 19.96 9.26 1.74
CA GLY A 87 18.82 8.81 0.94
C GLY A 87 18.95 7.37 0.43
N SER A 88 20.19 6.89 0.26
CA SER A 88 20.47 5.50 -0.13
C SER A 88 20.05 4.46 0.91
N PHE A 89 19.80 4.85 2.16
CA PHE A 89 19.34 3.94 3.22
C PHE A 89 17.81 3.92 3.35
N THR A 90 17.15 4.98 2.88
CA THR A 90 15.69 5.13 2.97
C THR A 90 15.02 4.74 1.68
N ALA A 91 15.64 5.04 0.53
CA ALA A 91 15.11 4.69 -0.79
C ALA A 91 15.11 3.17 -1.02
N GLY A 92 14.08 2.69 -1.70
CA GLY A 92 14.13 1.39 -2.36
C GLY A 92 15.04 1.39 -3.59
N ASP A 93 15.02 0.30 -4.36
CA ASP A 93 15.73 0.25 -5.64
C ASP A 93 15.14 1.26 -6.64
N VAL A 94 13.83 1.52 -6.53
CA VAL A 94 13.14 2.57 -7.29
C VAL A 94 12.10 3.24 -6.40
N GLU A 95 12.16 4.57 -6.33
CA GLU A 95 11.18 5.43 -5.68
C GLU A 95 10.41 6.24 -6.74
N ILE A 96 9.09 6.33 -6.62
CA ILE A 96 8.20 7.05 -7.55
C ILE A 96 7.07 7.70 -6.76
N LEU A 97 6.54 8.83 -7.23
CA LEU A 97 5.34 9.42 -6.63
C LEU A 97 4.14 8.48 -6.82
N ARG A 98 3.37 8.25 -5.74
CA ARG A 98 2.21 7.36 -5.78
C ARG A 98 1.21 7.74 -6.87
N GLY A 99 0.98 9.04 -7.09
CA GLY A 99 0.07 9.54 -8.12
C GLY A 99 0.52 9.20 -9.53
N ASP A 100 1.83 9.29 -9.79
CA ASP A 100 2.40 8.94 -11.10
C ASP A 100 2.32 7.44 -11.35
N LEU A 101 2.62 6.62 -10.34
CA LEU A 101 2.43 5.18 -10.42
C LEU A 101 0.95 4.80 -10.63
N SER A 102 0.04 5.44 -9.90
CA SER A 102 -1.40 5.20 -10.02
C SER A 102 -1.91 5.53 -11.42
N ARG A 103 -1.47 6.67 -11.98
CA ARG A 103 -1.79 7.08 -13.36
C ARG A 103 -1.26 6.06 -14.37
N LEU A 104 0.01 5.69 -14.25
CA LEU A 104 0.65 4.72 -15.13
C LEU A 104 -0.12 3.39 -15.15
N LEU A 105 -0.48 2.87 -13.98
CA LEU A 105 -1.23 1.60 -13.88
C LEU A 105 -2.67 1.71 -14.38
N HIS A 106 -3.32 2.85 -14.19
CA HIS A 106 -4.63 3.13 -14.77
C HIS A 106 -4.55 3.15 -16.29
N ASP A 107 -3.65 3.96 -16.87
CA ASP A 107 -3.48 4.13 -18.32
C ASP A 107 -3.10 2.80 -19.01
N LEU A 108 -2.41 1.90 -18.31
CA LEU A 108 -2.09 0.55 -18.79
C LEU A 108 -3.34 -0.32 -19.04
N THR A 109 -4.48 0.01 -18.44
CA THR A 109 -5.67 -0.84 -18.40
C THR A 109 -6.95 -0.14 -18.84
N ASP A 110 -6.96 1.19 -18.95
CA ASP A 110 -8.14 2.02 -19.29
C ASP A 110 -8.86 1.59 -20.57
N ALA A 111 -8.12 1.06 -21.55
CA ALA A 111 -8.71 0.59 -22.82
C ALA A 111 -9.46 -0.75 -22.71
N ASP A 112 -9.10 -1.60 -21.75
CA ASP A 112 -9.57 -3.00 -21.66
C ASP A 112 -10.40 -3.30 -20.40
N VAL A 113 -10.46 -2.34 -19.46
CA VAL A 113 -11.08 -2.52 -18.14
C VAL A 113 -12.15 -1.47 -17.93
N GLU A 114 -13.32 -1.89 -17.46
CA GLU A 114 -14.38 -0.96 -17.08
C GLU A 114 -14.03 -0.30 -15.74
N TYR A 115 -13.89 1.03 -15.73
CA TYR A 115 -13.74 1.81 -14.50
C TYR A 115 -15.05 2.53 -14.13
N VAL A 116 -15.59 2.20 -12.95
CA VAL A 116 -16.77 2.83 -12.35
C VAL A 116 -16.32 3.76 -11.22
N PHE A 117 -16.05 5.02 -11.56
CA PHE A 117 -15.68 6.06 -10.60
C PHE A 117 -16.90 6.67 -9.90
N GLY A 118 -16.68 7.23 -8.71
CA GLY A 118 -17.71 7.87 -7.91
C GLY A 118 -18.71 6.90 -7.28
N ASP A 119 -18.39 5.61 -7.19
CA ASP A 119 -19.28 4.59 -6.64
C ASP A 119 -18.54 3.63 -5.69
N SER A 120 -19.27 2.89 -4.88
CA SER A 120 -18.68 1.94 -3.94
C SER A 120 -19.64 0.82 -3.59
N ILE A 121 -19.09 -0.34 -3.24
CA ILE A 121 -19.85 -1.50 -2.81
C ILE A 121 -20.50 -1.23 -1.45
N THR A 122 -21.80 -1.50 -1.35
CA THR A 122 -22.59 -1.36 -0.11
C THR A 122 -23.02 -2.71 0.46
N ALA A 123 -23.23 -3.73 -0.37
CA ALA A 123 -23.54 -5.09 0.06
C ALA A 123 -22.95 -6.14 -0.89
N LEU A 124 -22.69 -7.33 -0.34
CA LEU A 124 -22.20 -8.51 -1.04
C LEU A 124 -23.00 -9.73 -0.57
N HIS A 125 -23.54 -10.50 -1.50
CA HIS A 125 -24.20 -11.78 -1.24
C HIS A 125 -23.60 -12.87 -2.13
N ASP A 126 -22.84 -13.78 -1.51
CA ASP A 126 -22.23 -14.93 -2.18
C ASP A 126 -23.10 -16.18 -1.97
N ASP A 127 -23.60 -16.75 -3.06
CA ASP A 127 -24.41 -17.98 -3.06
C ASP A 127 -23.62 -19.23 -3.44
N GLY A 128 -22.30 -19.12 -3.61
CA GLY A 128 -21.40 -20.19 -4.04
C GLY A 128 -21.33 -20.40 -5.55
N ALA A 129 -22.24 -19.83 -6.35
CA ALA A 129 -22.17 -19.80 -7.81
C ALA A 129 -21.65 -18.45 -8.34
N GLY A 130 -21.91 -17.35 -7.62
CA GLY A 130 -21.43 -16.01 -7.91
C GLY A 130 -21.69 -15.07 -6.74
N VAL A 131 -21.39 -13.80 -6.92
CA VAL A 131 -21.57 -12.75 -5.92
C VAL A 131 -22.50 -11.68 -6.48
N ASP A 132 -23.64 -11.49 -5.84
CA ASP A 132 -24.51 -10.34 -6.08
C ASP A 132 -23.97 -9.14 -5.31
N VAL A 133 -23.77 -8.03 -6.02
CA VAL A 133 -23.12 -6.82 -5.52
C VAL A 133 -24.08 -5.66 -5.63
N GLU A 134 -24.31 -4.97 -4.52
CA GLU A 134 -25.01 -3.70 -4.48
C GLU A 134 -24.01 -2.54 -4.39
N PHE A 135 -24.37 -1.43 -5.04
CA PHE A 135 -23.55 -0.23 -5.10
C PHE A 135 -24.27 0.96 -4.46
N ALA A 136 -23.51 1.98 -4.07
CA ALA A 136 -24.06 3.19 -3.46
C ALA A 136 -24.92 3.99 -4.45
N HIS A 137 -24.56 3.99 -5.73
CA HIS A 137 -25.24 4.77 -6.77
C HIS A 137 -25.66 3.92 -7.97
N GLY A 138 -24.84 2.96 -8.37
CA GLY A 138 -25.12 2.05 -9.48
C GLY A 138 -26.19 1.02 -9.17
N ARG A 139 -26.75 0.43 -10.24
CA ARG A 139 -27.65 -0.73 -10.12
C ARG A 139 -26.89 -1.96 -9.60
N PRO A 140 -27.54 -2.88 -8.87
CA PRO A 140 -26.92 -4.15 -8.51
C PRO A 140 -26.44 -4.94 -9.73
N ARG A 141 -25.31 -5.64 -9.58
CA ARG A 141 -24.69 -6.48 -10.62
C ARG A 141 -24.23 -7.80 -10.00
N ARG A 142 -24.10 -8.82 -10.84
CA ARG A 142 -23.56 -10.13 -10.45
C ARG A 142 -22.19 -10.35 -11.07
N PHE A 143 -21.27 -10.93 -10.30
CA PHE A 143 -19.92 -11.27 -10.73
C PHE A 143 -19.55 -12.70 -10.30
N ASP A 144 -18.58 -13.31 -10.97
CA ASP A 144 -18.08 -14.64 -10.58
C ASP A 144 -17.21 -14.56 -9.31
N PHE A 145 -16.46 -13.46 -9.17
CA PHE A 145 -15.58 -13.18 -8.03
C PHE A 145 -15.54 -11.68 -7.69
N VAL A 146 -15.28 -11.37 -6.42
CA VAL A 146 -15.05 -10.00 -5.95
C VAL A 146 -13.71 -9.91 -5.23
N VAL A 147 -12.94 -8.87 -5.54
CA VAL A 147 -11.64 -8.62 -4.90
C VAL A 147 -11.60 -7.25 -4.24
N GLY A 148 -11.37 -7.21 -2.94
CA GLY A 148 -11.12 -5.98 -2.19
C GLY A 148 -9.69 -5.48 -2.38
N ALA A 149 -9.53 -4.36 -3.08
CA ALA A 149 -8.28 -3.63 -3.29
C ALA A 149 -8.38 -2.18 -2.74
N ASP A 150 -9.34 -1.94 -1.84
CA ASP A 150 -9.81 -0.64 -1.33
C ASP A 150 -9.08 -0.19 -0.05
N GLY A 151 -7.88 -0.73 0.16
CA GLY A 151 -6.87 -0.23 1.08
C GLY A 151 -7.15 -0.42 2.57
N MET A 152 -6.44 0.34 3.40
CA MET A 152 -6.45 0.21 4.86
C MET A 152 -7.85 0.30 5.47
N ARG A 153 -8.73 1.14 4.92
CA ARG A 153 -10.13 1.33 5.37
C ARG A 153 -11.16 0.54 4.54
N SER A 154 -10.73 -0.58 3.95
CA SER A 154 -11.54 -1.45 3.07
C SER A 154 -13.00 -1.60 3.51
N GLY A 155 -13.92 -1.30 2.57
CA GLY A 155 -15.34 -1.58 2.69
C GLY A 155 -15.62 -3.07 2.53
N VAL A 156 -14.99 -3.71 1.54
CA VAL A 156 -15.13 -5.16 1.29
C VAL A 156 -14.74 -5.97 2.52
N ARG A 157 -13.62 -5.64 3.17
CA ARG A 157 -13.23 -6.29 4.42
C ARG A 157 -14.27 -6.12 5.53
N ARG A 158 -14.89 -4.94 5.66
CA ARG A 158 -15.92 -4.72 6.68
C ARG A 158 -17.18 -5.55 6.44
N LEU A 159 -17.56 -5.75 5.17
CA LEU A 159 -18.72 -6.54 4.78
C LEU A 159 -18.50 -8.04 5.02
N VAL A 160 -17.34 -8.56 4.60
CA VAL A 160 -17.07 -10.01 4.63
C VAL A 160 -16.44 -10.46 5.95
N PHE A 161 -15.65 -9.59 6.58
CA PHE A 161 -14.87 -9.88 7.79
C PHE A 161 -15.16 -8.86 8.89
N PRO A 162 -16.41 -8.75 9.38
CA PRO A 162 -16.85 -7.66 10.25
C PRO A 162 -16.14 -7.63 11.61
N SER A 163 -15.50 -8.70 12.05
CA SER A 163 -14.70 -8.74 13.28
C SER A 163 -13.25 -8.25 13.11
N TYR A 164 -12.77 -8.09 11.86
CA TYR A 164 -11.38 -7.72 11.57
C TYR A 164 -11.27 -6.22 11.27
N ARG A 165 -10.53 -5.51 12.12
CA ARG A 165 -10.25 -4.08 11.98
C ARG A 165 -8.74 -3.83 11.96
N PRO A 166 -8.28 -2.77 11.27
CA PRO A 166 -6.89 -2.35 11.35
C PRO A 166 -6.54 -2.05 12.82
N LYS A 167 -5.43 -2.63 13.29
CA LYS A 167 -4.91 -2.36 14.62
C LYS A 167 -4.12 -1.06 14.61
N PHE A 168 -4.61 -0.07 15.34
CA PHE A 168 -3.90 1.19 15.58
C PHE A 168 -2.54 0.97 16.25
N GLN A 169 -1.51 1.65 15.76
CA GLN A 169 -0.13 1.51 16.20
C GLN A 169 0.37 2.67 17.07
N GLY A 170 -0.53 3.57 17.49
CA GLY A 170 -0.22 4.66 18.41
C GLY A 170 0.25 5.96 17.75
N TYR A 171 0.12 6.09 16.43
CA TYR A 171 0.59 7.25 15.67
C TYR A 171 -0.40 7.63 14.58
N TYR A 172 -0.53 8.92 14.31
CA TYR A 172 -1.18 9.47 13.13
C TYR A 172 -0.15 10.11 12.22
N PHE A 173 -0.51 10.26 10.96
CA PHE A 173 0.24 11.04 10.00
C PHE A 173 -0.68 11.90 9.14
N ALA A 174 -0.16 13.02 8.67
CA ALA A 174 -0.80 13.93 7.77
C ALA A 174 0.13 14.31 6.62
N ILE A 175 -0.43 14.46 5.42
CA ILE A 175 0.29 14.86 4.21
C ILE A 175 -0.53 15.91 3.49
N TRP A 176 0.11 16.99 3.06
CA TRP A 176 -0.52 18.07 2.31
C TRP A 176 0.51 18.74 1.40
N ASP A 177 0.03 19.47 0.39
CA ASP A 177 0.92 20.24 -0.46
C ASP A 177 1.44 21.47 0.29
N ALA A 178 2.76 21.62 0.37
CA ALA A 178 3.41 22.75 1.00
C ALA A 178 4.72 23.11 0.29
N GLU A 179 5.08 24.39 0.34
CA GLU A 179 6.42 24.83 -0.06
C GLU A 179 7.44 24.48 1.03
N GLY A 180 8.59 23.95 0.61
CA GLY A 180 9.72 23.65 1.49
C GLY A 180 10.33 22.27 1.22
N ASP A 181 11.37 21.94 1.98
CA ASP A 181 12.03 20.65 1.88
C ASP A 181 11.40 19.64 2.85
N ASP A 182 10.60 18.73 2.31
CA ASP A 182 9.96 17.62 3.03
C ASP A 182 10.95 16.61 3.65
N HIS A 183 12.24 16.74 3.34
CA HIS A 183 13.32 15.95 3.91
C HIS A 183 14.00 16.62 5.10
N ASP A 184 13.68 17.90 5.40
CA ASP A 184 14.20 18.61 6.56
C ASP A 184 13.22 18.52 7.75
N LEU A 185 13.44 17.50 8.58
CA LEU A 185 12.51 17.05 9.60
C LEU A 185 12.81 17.71 10.95
N THR A 186 11.83 18.43 11.48
CA THR A 186 11.83 18.88 12.86
C THR A 186 11.33 17.77 13.79
N CYS A 187 12.13 17.44 14.80
CA CYS A 187 11.86 16.38 15.74
C CYS A 187 11.60 16.94 17.15
N SER A 188 10.55 16.44 17.79
CA SER A 188 10.34 16.55 19.22
C SER A 188 9.80 15.22 19.76
N PRO A 189 9.77 14.99 21.09
CA PRO A 189 9.31 13.72 21.63
C PRO A 189 7.89 13.37 21.13
N GLY A 190 7.78 12.26 20.41
CA GLY A 190 6.53 11.78 19.83
C GLY A 190 6.06 12.51 18.58
N VAL A 191 6.83 13.44 18.01
CA VAL A 191 6.45 14.21 16.83
C VAL A 191 7.61 14.32 15.83
N LEU A 192 7.30 14.11 14.56
CA LEU A 192 8.18 14.34 13.44
C LEU A 192 7.41 15.16 12.40
N SER A 193 7.93 16.29 11.96
CA SER A 193 7.26 17.14 10.98
C SER A 193 8.23 17.75 9.99
N ALA A 194 7.76 18.00 8.77
CA ALA A 194 8.45 18.75 7.73
C ALA A 194 7.39 19.57 6.96
N PRO A 195 7.79 20.51 6.08
CA PRO A 195 6.86 21.09 5.12
C PRO A 195 6.05 19.99 4.41
N GLY A 196 4.72 20.06 4.50
CA GLY A 196 3.81 19.12 3.83
C GLY A 196 3.64 17.76 4.52
N TRP A 197 4.29 17.54 5.67
CA TRP A 197 4.29 16.23 6.33
C TRP A 197 4.30 16.33 7.86
N LEU A 198 3.48 15.51 8.52
CA LEU A 198 3.43 15.39 9.97
C LEU A 198 3.23 13.94 10.37
N MET A 199 3.91 13.49 11.41
CA MET A 199 3.61 12.29 12.14
C MET A 199 3.69 12.58 13.63
N TYR A 200 2.68 12.13 14.39
CA TYR A 200 2.67 12.32 15.83
C TYR A 200 2.07 11.14 16.56
N ARG A 201 2.54 10.92 17.78
CA ARG A 201 2.04 9.90 18.69
C ARG A 201 0.71 10.34 19.29
N SER A 202 -0.23 9.41 19.39
CA SER A 202 -1.50 9.63 20.07
C SER A 202 -1.98 8.35 20.74
N SER A 203 -2.60 8.50 21.91
CA SER A 203 -3.34 7.42 22.58
C SER A 203 -4.83 7.41 22.19
N VAL A 204 -5.31 8.42 21.45
CA VAL A 204 -6.69 8.49 20.99
C VAL A 204 -6.86 7.51 19.82
N PRO A 205 -7.72 6.48 19.95
CA PRO A 205 -7.93 5.52 18.88
C PRO A 205 -8.70 6.16 17.70
N PRO A 206 -8.54 5.65 16.46
CA PRO A 206 -9.14 6.25 15.27
C PRO A 206 -10.66 6.43 15.33
N GLU A 207 -11.36 5.54 16.03
CA GLU A 207 -12.80 5.58 16.20
C GLU A 207 -13.29 6.78 17.02
N LEU A 208 -12.38 7.42 17.78
CA LEU A 208 -12.67 8.59 18.60
C LEU A 208 -12.04 9.87 18.04
N MET A 209 -11.38 9.80 16.88
CA MET A 209 -10.77 10.97 16.25
C MET A 209 -11.82 11.70 15.41
N PRO A 210 -12.12 12.99 15.71
CA PRO A 210 -13.09 13.74 14.91
C PRO A 210 -12.50 14.04 13.53
N GLU A 211 -13.21 13.62 12.47
CA GLU A 211 -12.78 13.88 11.09
C GLU A 211 -12.82 15.38 10.75
N GLU A 212 -13.63 16.17 11.47
CA GLU A 212 -13.76 17.62 11.29
C GLU A 212 -12.48 18.40 11.65
N LEU A 213 -11.54 17.77 12.35
CA LEU A 213 -10.24 18.37 12.66
C LEU A 213 -9.30 18.40 11.44
N VAL A 214 -9.63 17.70 10.37
CA VAL A 214 -8.78 17.59 9.18
C VAL A 214 -9.25 18.60 8.13
N ALA A 215 -8.41 19.59 7.85
CA ALA A 215 -8.71 20.59 6.83
C ALA A 215 -8.81 19.95 5.43
N PRO A 216 -9.64 20.52 4.52
CA PRO A 216 -9.67 20.09 3.12
C PRO A 216 -8.27 20.14 2.50
N GLY A 217 -7.94 19.12 1.70
CA GLY A 217 -6.62 18.99 1.05
C GLY A 217 -5.55 18.33 1.92
N ILE A 218 -5.83 18.03 3.19
CA ILE A 218 -4.94 17.24 4.05
C ILE A 218 -5.35 15.78 3.97
N TYR A 219 -4.43 14.92 3.54
CA TYR A 219 -4.55 13.49 3.77
C TYR A 219 -4.17 13.18 5.20
N PHE A 220 -5.09 12.64 5.99
CA PHE A 220 -4.86 12.28 7.39
C PHE A 220 -5.28 10.84 7.65
N ASP A 221 -4.40 10.05 8.27
CA ASP A 221 -4.75 8.70 8.68
C ASP A 221 -3.91 8.20 9.87
N SER A 222 -4.36 7.10 10.45
CA SER A 222 -3.63 6.39 11.49
C SER A 222 -2.56 5.46 10.91
N ILE A 223 -1.44 5.33 11.61
CA ILE A 223 -0.54 4.19 11.41
C ILE A 223 -1.25 2.96 11.95
N SER A 224 -1.59 2.05 11.05
CA SER A 224 -2.40 0.88 11.35
C SER A 224 -1.86 -0.36 10.64
N GLN A 225 -2.25 -1.52 11.17
CA GLN A 225 -1.84 -2.81 10.61
C GLN A 225 -3.04 -3.75 10.51
N VAL A 226 -3.20 -4.39 9.36
CA VAL A 226 -4.21 -5.42 9.13
C VAL A 226 -3.54 -6.78 9.30
N ARG A 227 -4.03 -7.59 10.24
CA ARG A 227 -3.63 -9.00 10.40
C ARG A 227 -4.88 -9.85 10.44
N MET A 228 -5.01 -10.72 9.45
CA MET A 228 -6.14 -11.63 9.31
C MET A 228 -5.64 -13.06 9.17
N PRO A 229 -6.32 -14.06 9.76
CA PRO A 229 -5.93 -15.46 9.62
C PRO A 229 -6.21 -16.00 8.21
N SER A 230 -7.22 -15.45 7.54
CA SER A 230 -7.53 -15.67 6.12
C SER A 230 -8.03 -14.36 5.53
N VAL A 231 -7.82 -14.16 4.24
CA VAL A 231 -8.25 -12.97 3.49
C VAL A 231 -9.32 -13.30 2.45
N SER A 232 -9.82 -14.53 2.44
CA SER A 232 -10.80 -15.03 1.48
C SER A 232 -11.98 -15.68 2.18
N SER A 233 -13.16 -15.52 1.62
CA SER A 233 -14.40 -16.16 2.06
C SER A 233 -15.26 -16.38 0.84
N GLY A 234 -15.54 -17.66 0.54
CA GLY A 234 -16.23 -18.05 -0.69
C GLY A 234 -15.54 -17.49 -1.94
N ARG A 235 -16.27 -16.68 -2.71
CA ARG A 235 -15.85 -16.03 -3.95
C ARG A 235 -15.33 -14.61 -3.77
N VAL A 236 -15.10 -14.18 -2.52
CA VAL A 236 -14.53 -12.88 -2.20
C VAL A 236 -13.14 -13.03 -1.58
N THR A 237 -12.17 -12.22 -2.03
CA THR A 237 -10.82 -12.16 -1.43
C THR A 237 -10.30 -10.72 -1.31
N LEU A 238 -9.22 -10.51 -0.56
CA LEU A 238 -8.59 -9.20 -0.34
C LEU A 238 -7.12 -9.20 -0.79
N ILE A 239 -6.67 -8.08 -1.37
CA ILE A 239 -5.29 -7.87 -1.81
C ILE A 239 -4.70 -6.58 -1.26
N GLY A 240 -3.37 -6.45 -1.32
CA GLY A 240 -2.64 -5.27 -0.86
C GLY A 240 -3.03 -4.86 0.57
N ASP A 241 -3.22 -3.56 0.78
CA ASP A 241 -3.52 -3.00 2.10
C ASP A 241 -4.89 -3.43 2.67
N ALA A 242 -5.82 -3.89 1.82
CA ALA A 242 -7.12 -4.38 2.29
C ALA A 242 -6.99 -5.66 3.11
N GLY A 243 -6.12 -6.59 2.72
CA GLY A 243 -5.88 -7.84 3.46
C GLY A 243 -4.64 -7.81 4.36
N TYR A 244 -3.62 -7.04 3.99
CA TYR A 244 -2.27 -7.13 4.57
C TYR A 244 -1.65 -5.77 4.92
N GLY A 245 -2.45 -4.71 5.02
CA GLY A 245 -1.97 -3.35 5.19
C GLY A 245 -1.01 -3.15 6.37
N SER A 246 0.04 -2.38 6.12
CA SER A 246 1.00 -1.91 7.13
C SER A 246 1.43 -0.49 6.79
N THR A 247 0.81 0.49 7.45
CA THR A 247 1.06 1.91 7.20
C THR A 247 2.53 2.26 7.50
N LEU A 248 3.15 3.06 6.63
CA LEU A 248 4.55 3.52 6.73
C LEU A 248 5.62 2.41 6.79
N GLY A 249 5.28 1.17 6.46
CA GLY A 249 6.26 0.07 6.41
C GLY A 249 7.20 0.08 5.19
N GLY A 250 7.01 0.99 4.23
CA GLY A 250 7.83 1.09 3.01
C GLY A 250 7.69 -0.07 2.01
N MET A 251 6.72 -0.98 2.25
CA MET A 251 6.55 -2.24 1.50
C MET A 251 5.16 -2.44 0.90
N GLY A 252 4.19 -1.55 1.19
CA GLY A 252 2.79 -1.72 0.77
C GLY A 252 2.60 -1.75 -0.75
N THR A 253 3.30 -0.88 -1.48
CA THR A 253 3.22 -0.79 -2.95
C THR A 253 3.78 -2.03 -3.63
N GLY A 254 4.94 -2.51 -3.18
CA GLY A 254 5.52 -3.75 -3.68
C GLY A 254 4.65 -4.98 -3.38
N LEU A 255 4.12 -5.07 -2.16
CA LEU A 255 3.17 -6.12 -1.79
C LEU A 255 1.90 -6.06 -2.65
N ALA A 256 1.37 -4.88 -2.95
CA ALA A 256 0.21 -4.70 -3.80
C ALA A 256 0.43 -5.31 -5.19
N VAL A 257 1.51 -4.95 -5.90
CA VAL A 257 1.78 -5.47 -7.24
C VAL A 257 2.07 -6.98 -7.25
N VAL A 258 2.79 -7.49 -6.24
CA VAL A 258 3.05 -8.93 -6.12
C VAL A 258 1.78 -9.71 -5.80
N SER A 259 0.95 -9.21 -4.90
CA SER A 259 -0.33 -9.85 -4.55
C SER A 259 -1.27 -9.91 -5.75
N ALA A 260 -1.34 -8.85 -6.56
CA ALA A 260 -2.10 -8.80 -7.81
C ALA A 260 -1.64 -9.87 -8.81
N TYR A 261 -0.32 -9.95 -9.06
CA TYR A 261 0.25 -10.95 -9.96
C TYR A 261 -0.05 -12.39 -9.52
N VAL A 262 0.19 -12.69 -8.24
CA VAL A 262 -0.01 -14.05 -7.70
C VAL A 262 -1.50 -14.41 -7.71
N LEU A 263 -2.39 -13.51 -7.27
CA LEU A 263 -3.82 -13.81 -7.24
C LEU A 263 -4.35 -14.14 -8.64
N ALA A 264 -4.10 -13.27 -9.62
CA ALA A 264 -4.57 -13.47 -10.99
C ALA A 264 -4.03 -14.77 -11.60
N GLY A 265 -2.75 -15.08 -11.35
CA GLY A 265 -2.13 -16.31 -11.83
C GLY A 265 -2.69 -17.57 -11.17
N GLU A 266 -2.92 -17.55 -9.85
CA GLU A 266 -3.56 -18.67 -9.16
C GLU A 266 -5.02 -18.85 -9.62
N MET A 267 -5.74 -17.77 -9.94
CA MET A 267 -7.08 -17.83 -10.54
C MET A 267 -7.05 -18.45 -11.94
N ALA A 268 -6.09 -18.05 -12.79
CA ALA A 268 -5.90 -18.59 -14.13
C ALA A 268 -5.57 -20.10 -14.12
N ALA A 269 -4.83 -20.56 -13.11
CA ALA A 269 -4.51 -21.97 -12.92
C ALA A 269 -5.72 -22.82 -12.46
N GLY A 270 -6.82 -22.19 -12.04
CA GLY A 270 -8.06 -22.87 -11.63
C GLY A 270 -7.98 -23.59 -10.28
N GLY A 271 -9.01 -24.37 -9.95
CA GLY A 271 -9.12 -25.07 -8.66
C GLY A 271 -9.22 -24.10 -7.47
N ASP A 272 -8.62 -24.47 -6.34
CA ASP A 272 -8.67 -23.66 -5.10
C ASP A 272 -7.66 -22.48 -5.14
N ALA A 273 -7.94 -21.51 -6.02
CA ALA A 273 -7.06 -20.38 -6.30
C ALA A 273 -6.78 -19.51 -5.06
N PHE A 274 -7.81 -19.22 -4.26
CA PHE A 274 -7.69 -18.34 -3.10
C PHE A 274 -6.86 -18.98 -1.98
N ALA A 275 -7.03 -20.27 -1.70
CA ALA A 275 -6.19 -20.95 -0.71
C ALA A 275 -4.70 -20.95 -1.14
N ARG A 276 -4.41 -21.18 -2.42
CA ARG A 276 -3.03 -21.14 -2.93
C ARG A 276 -2.44 -19.73 -2.90
N TYR A 277 -3.23 -18.72 -3.25
CA TYR A 277 -2.85 -17.32 -3.10
C TYR A 277 -2.48 -17.01 -1.65
N GLU A 278 -3.33 -17.38 -0.69
CA GLU A 278 -3.08 -17.13 0.74
C GLU A 278 -1.84 -17.86 1.26
N ALA A 279 -1.67 -19.13 0.89
CA ALA A 279 -0.51 -19.92 1.29
C ALA A 279 0.81 -19.30 0.81
N ARG A 280 0.79 -18.66 -0.38
CA ARG A 280 1.97 -18.05 -0.99
C ARG A 280 2.23 -16.64 -0.50
N ILE A 281 1.21 -15.79 -0.47
CA ILE A 281 1.33 -14.37 -0.11
C ILE A 281 1.38 -14.18 1.41
N GLY A 282 0.67 -14.99 2.20
CA GLY A 282 0.56 -14.81 3.65
C GLY A 282 1.91 -14.68 4.37
N PRO A 283 2.88 -15.60 4.19
CA PRO A 283 4.20 -15.50 4.83
C PRO A 283 4.99 -14.27 4.39
N TYR A 284 4.97 -13.98 3.09
CA TYR A 284 5.66 -12.83 2.49
C TYR A 284 5.07 -11.49 3.00
N ALA A 285 3.74 -11.37 2.98
CA ALA A 285 3.02 -10.22 3.49
C ALA A 285 3.34 -9.97 4.97
N ARG A 286 3.31 -11.01 5.82
CA ARG A 286 3.68 -10.90 7.25
C ARG A 286 5.11 -10.42 7.45
N GLY A 287 6.06 -10.84 6.60
CA GLY A 287 7.44 -10.37 6.63
C GLY A 287 7.61 -8.89 6.25
N CYS A 288 6.65 -8.34 5.50
CA CYS A 288 6.64 -6.93 5.10
C CYS A 288 6.04 -5.99 6.16
N GLN A 289 5.39 -6.51 7.20
CA GLN A 289 4.70 -5.67 8.17
C GLN A 289 5.56 -5.33 9.38
N GLY A 290 5.46 -4.08 9.84
CA GLY A 290 6.17 -3.59 11.02
C GLY A 290 5.54 -2.32 11.55
N ASN A 291 6.01 -1.84 12.72
CA ASN A 291 5.59 -0.56 13.29
C ASN A 291 6.80 0.40 13.33
N PRO A 292 6.92 1.33 12.36
CA PRO A 292 8.04 2.26 12.31
C PRO A 292 7.89 3.43 13.30
N GLY A 293 6.68 3.69 13.82
CA GLY A 293 6.36 4.89 14.61
C GLY A 293 7.26 5.11 15.82
N PRO A 294 7.41 4.14 16.75
CA PRO A 294 8.27 4.26 17.93
C PRO A 294 9.74 4.53 17.61
N PHE A 295 10.20 4.10 16.43
CA PHE A 295 11.57 4.34 15.98
C PHE A 295 11.72 5.71 15.30
N LEU A 296 10.79 6.08 14.42
CA LEU A 296 10.84 7.35 13.68
C LEU A 296 10.51 8.56 14.55
N ALA A 297 9.54 8.46 15.45
CA ALA A 297 9.16 9.53 16.39
C ALA A 297 9.11 9.00 17.85
N PRO A 298 10.29 8.71 18.46
CA PRO A 298 10.35 8.27 19.85
C PRO A 298 9.70 9.28 20.79
N ASP A 299 8.98 8.79 21.80
CA ASP A 299 8.24 9.60 22.78
C ASP A 299 9.12 10.22 23.88
N THR A 300 10.41 9.88 23.90
CA THR A 300 11.37 10.34 24.91
C THR A 300 12.60 10.97 24.27
N ARG A 301 13.18 11.95 24.97
CA ARG A 301 14.47 12.56 24.57
C ARG A 301 15.60 11.53 24.48
N LEU A 302 15.60 10.56 25.39
CA LEU A 302 16.57 9.46 25.36
C LEU A 302 16.39 8.60 24.10
N GLY A 303 15.14 8.23 23.76
CA GLY A 303 14.85 7.49 22.54
C GLY A 303 15.29 8.23 21.28
N MET A 304 15.03 9.55 21.21
CA MET A 304 15.53 10.40 20.12
C MET A 304 17.05 10.39 20.05
N TRP A 305 17.73 10.56 21.18
CA TRP A 305 19.20 10.51 21.22
C TRP A 305 19.76 9.17 20.74
N VAL A 306 19.13 8.05 21.11
CA VAL A 306 19.52 6.70 20.64
C VAL A 306 19.35 6.59 19.12
N ARG A 307 18.19 6.98 18.59
CA ARG A 307 17.90 7.01 17.15
C ARG A 307 18.95 7.85 16.40
N ASP A 308 19.19 9.08 16.87
CA ASP A 308 20.10 10.02 16.22
C ASP A 308 21.54 9.50 16.22
N ARG A 309 21.97 8.86 17.33
CA ARG A 309 23.28 8.18 17.38
C ARG A 309 23.35 7.00 16.43
N MET A 310 22.29 6.23 16.30
CA MET A 310 22.23 5.12 15.35
C MET A 310 22.36 5.61 13.90
N PHE A 311 21.62 6.66 13.52
CA PHE A 311 21.75 7.28 12.19
C PHE A 311 23.14 7.85 11.93
N GLY A 312 23.79 8.47 12.93
CA GLY A 312 25.18 8.94 12.78
C GLY A 312 26.23 7.82 12.66
N LEU A 313 25.88 6.58 13.02
CA LEU A 313 26.76 5.40 12.92
C LEU A 313 26.51 4.59 11.64
N LEU A 314 25.27 4.54 11.13
CA LEU A 314 24.88 3.74 9.95
C LEU A 314 25.81 3.95 8.73
N PRO A 315 26.10 5.20 8.29
CA PRO A 315 26.97 5.45 7.14
C PRO A 315 28.42 4.99 7.32
N LYS A 316 28.84 4.78 8.57
CA LYS A 316 30.21 4.36 8.92
C LYS A 316 30.35 2.84 8.98
N MET A 317 29.25 2.11 8.84
CA MET A 317 29.24 0.65 8.85
C MET A 317 29.02 0.13 7.41
N PRO A 318 30.09 -0.18 6.65
CA PRO A 318 29.99 -0.55 5.24
C PRO A 318 29.15 -1.80 4.95
N MET A 319 28.87 -2.62 5.97
CA MET A 319 28.01 -3.82 5.88
C MET A 319 26.52 -3.53 6.14
N VAL A 320 26.18 -2.41 6.81
CA VAL A 320 24.79 -2.07 7.21
C VAL A 320 24.03 -1.33 6.10
N ALA A 321 24.74 -0.71 5.16
CA ALA A 321 24.18 -0.15 3.92
C ALA A 321 23.48 -1.19 3.03
N ARG A 322 23.73 -2.48 3.29
CA ARG A 322 23.05 -3.63 2.68
C ARG A 322 22.30 -4.46 3.73
N PHE A 323 21.67 -3.83 4.73
CA PHE A 323 20.43 -4.43 5.26
C PHE A 323 19.33 -4.27 4.20
N ASP A 324 19.59 -4.94 3.07
CA ASP A 324 18.59 -5.50 2.20
C ASP A 324 17.66 -6.27 3.14
N MET A 325 16.50 -5.69 3.40
CA MET A 325 15.45 -6.30 4.18
C MET A 325 15.12 -7.61 3.44
N LYS A 326 15.81 -8.71 3.77
CA LYS A 326 15.69 -10.03 3.13
C LYS A 326 14.23 -10.51 3.04
N ALA A 327 13.33 -9.94 3.83
CA ALA A 327 11.89 -10.15 3.74
C ALA A 327 11.27 -9.61 2.42
N ALA A 328 11.78 -8.51 1.87
CA ALA A 328 11.33 -7.89 0.63
C ALA A 328 11.55 -8.77 -0.62
N THR A 329 12.50 -9.70 -0.56
CA THR A 329 12.91 -10.58 -1.67
C THR A 329 12.58 -12.06 -1.45
N ALA A 330 11.94 -12.43 -0.33
CA ALA A 330 11.78 -13.83 0.07
C ALA A 330 10.73 -14.61 -0.75
N ILE A 331 9.91 -13.95 -1.57
CA ILE A 331 8.88 -14.64 -2.36
C ILE A 331 9.45 -15.11 -3.70
N LYS A 332 9.39 -16.43 -3.93
CA LYS A 332 9.62 -17.01 -5.25
C LYS A 332 8.37 -16.83 -6.11
N LEU A 333 8.46 -15.97 -7.11
CA LEU A 333 7.36 -15.70 -8.04
C LEU A 333 7.12 -16.92 -8.94
N PRO A 334 5.88 -17.44 -9.03
CA PRO A 334 5.55 -18.48 -10.00
C PRO A 334 5.60 -17.94 -11.43
N GLU A 335 5.71 -18.85 -12.38
CA GLU A 335 5.44 -18.58 -13.80
C GLU A 335 4.03 -19.07 -14.09
N TYR A 336 3.18 -18.20 -14.62
CA TYR A 336 1.84 -18.53 -15.04
C TYR A 336 1.79 -18.46 -16.57
N ALA A 337 1.29 -19.52 -17.21
CA ALA A 337 1.13 -19.51 -18.66
C ALA A 337 0.00 -18.53 -19.02
N PRO A 338 0.17 -17.67 -20.03
CA PRO A 338 -0.96 -16.94 -20.59
C PRO A 338 -1.98 -17.95 -21.12
N VAL A 339 -3.27 -17.63 -20.96
CA VAL A 339 -4.34 -18.45 -21.54
C VAL A 339 -4.19 -18.39 -23.06
N ARG A 340 -4.25 -19.57 -23.71
CA ARG A 340 -4.19 -19.71 -25.17
C ARG A 340 -5.47 -19.23 -25.82
#